data_AF-A0A925RMU6-F1
#
_entry.id   AF-A0A925RMU6-F1
#
_cell.length_a   1.000
_cell.length_b   1.000
_cell.length_c   1.000
_cell.angle_alpha   90.00
_cell.angle_beta   90.00
_cell.angle_gamma   90.00
#
_symmetry.space_group_name_H-M   'P 1'
#
loop_
_entity.id
_entity.type
_entity.pdbx_description
1 polymer ?
#
loop_
_entity_poly.entity_id
_entity_poly.type
_entity_poly.pdbx_seq_one_letter_code
_entity_poly.pdbx_strand_id
1 'polypeptide(L)'
;MSAPPVPQASGSPLVLGSPPARREVLRDAMIVEGHALVDVELAGYVLGPPLGTAPVVIVIGGITASPFPFGDPTSGAEAWWPALAEAGLVDPTRMTVLCPCWPGNGSTWHGFDEGAIPPLSALGLADLIAAWLDGLGCTSPVTYVGASLGGLVGIAFAVRHAARCARLITISAGLRPDG
;
A
#
# COMPACT_ATOMS: atom_id res chain seq x y z
N MET A 1 20.44 -1.05 -36.92
CA MET A 1 19.06 -0.56 -36.65
C MET A 1 19.05 -0.09 -35.21
N SER A 2 19.00 1.22 -34.96
CA SER A 2 18.88 1.76 -33.59
C SER A 2 17.42 1.78 -33.18
N ALA A 3 17.13 1.40 -31.94
CA ALA A 3 15.80 1.48 -31.35
C ALA A 3 15.28 2.93 -31.41
N PRO A 4 13.97 3.14 -31.61
CA PRO A 4 13.40 4.48 -31.57
C PRO A 4 13.54 5.07 -30.16
N PRO A 5 13.71 6.40 -30.03
CA PRO A 5 13.78 7.05 -28.73
C PRO A 5 12.45 6.88 -27.97
N VAL A 6 12.55 6.54 -26.69
CA VAL A 6 11.41 6.52 -25.76
C VAL A 6 10.88 7.95 -25.63
N PRO A 7 9.56 8.20 -25.80
CA PRO A 7 9.00 9.53 -25.61
C PRO A 7 9.27 9.99 -24.18
N GLN A 8 9.90 11.16 -24.02
CA GLN A 8 9.98 11.79 -22.72
C GLN A 8 8.60 12.35 -22.36
N ALA A 9 8.04 11.90 -21.24
CA ALA A 9 6.82 12.46 -20.68
C ALA A 9 7.08 13.93 -20.32
N SER A 10 6.38 14.84 -20.99
CA SER A 10 6.51 16.29 -20.81
C SER A 10 5.50 16.85 -19.80
N GLY A 11 5.15 16.07 -18.77
CA GLY A 11 4.32 16.52 -17.66
C GLY A 11 5.20 17.15 -16.59
N SER A 12 4.91 18.38 -16.17
CA SER A 12 5.44 18.85 -14.89
C SER A 12 4.99 17.88 -13.80
N PRO A 13 5.87 17.44 -12.87
CA PRO A 13 5.45 16.56 -11.80
C PRO A 13 4.31 17.23 -11.04
N LEU A 14 3.24 16.46 -10.81
CA LEU A 14 2.12 16.90 -9.99
C LEU A 14 2.66 17.38 -8.64
N VAL A 15 2.43 18.65 -8.32
CA VAL A 15 2.77 19.20 -7.00
C VAL A 15 1.88 18.47 -6.00
N LEU A 16 2.49 17.62 -5.17
CA LEU A 16 1.79 16.94 -4.08
C LEU A 16 1.13 18.01 -3.20
N GLY A 17 -0.21 18.05 -3.20
CA GLY A 17 -0.96 19.12 -2.53
C GLY A 17 -0.74 19.19 -1.03
N SER A 18 -0.36 18.08 -0.38
CA SER A 18 -0.02 18.01 1.04
C SER A 18 0.98 16.87 1.31
N PRO A 19 1.85 17.00 2.32
CA PRO A 19 2.77 15.92 2.69
C PRO A 19 2.00 14.67 3.15
N PRO A 20 2.59 13.47 3.02
CA PRO A 20 1.99 12.24 3.53
C PRO A 20 1.65 12.33 5.02
N ALA A 21 0.41 12.05 5.37
CA ALA A 21 -0.05 12.07 6.76
C ALA A 21 -0.05 10.66 7.34
N ARG A 22 0.70 10.44 8.43
CA ARG A 22 0.71 9.15 9.14
C ARG A 22 -0.69 8.83 9.69
N ARG A 23 -1.08 7.56 9.62
CA ARG A 23 -2.30 7.01 10.20
C ARG A 23 -2.01 5.68 10.88
N GLU A 24 -2.46 5.58 12.11
CA GLU A 24 -2.31 4.41 12.96
C GLU A 24 -3.69 3.86 13.29
N VAL A 25 -3.77 2.54 13.38
CA VAL A 25 -4.95 1.80 13.78
C VAL A 25 -4.52 0.82 14.85
N LEU A 26 -5.03 1.04 16.06
CA LEU A 26 -4.80 0.17 17.19
C LEU A 26 -5.84 -0.96 17.22
N ARG A 27 -5.38 -2.14 17.62
CA ARG A 27 -6.19 -3.33 17.86
C ARG A 27 -5.72 -3.98 19.16
N ASP A 28 -6.53 -3.89 20.20
CA ASP A 28 -6.27 -4.55 21.48
C ASP A 28 -6.01 -6.06 21.29
N ALA A 29 -6.76 -6.69 20.37
CA ALA A 29 -6.50 -8.04 19.92
C ALA A 29 -7.01 -8.27 18.49
N MET A 30 -6.36 -9.18 17.76
CA MET A 30 -6.86 -9.70 16.48
C MET A 30 -6.36 -11.12 16.19
N ILE A 31 -7.03 -11.82 15.29
CA ILE A 31 -6.59 -13.13 14.80
C ILE A 31 -6.12 -13.00 13.35
N VAL A 32 -4.92 -13.50 13.05
CA VAL A 32 -4.38 -13.58 11.68
C VAL A 32 -3.82 -14.98 11.44
N GLU A 33 -4.31 -15.66 10.41
CA GLU A 33 -3.90 -17.04 10.07
C GLU A 33 -3.99 -18.02 11.25
N GLY A 34 -4.98 -17.82 12.14
CA GLY A 34 -5.17 -18.63 13.34
C GLY A 34 -4.30 -18.24 14.54
N HIS A 35 -3.42 -17.26 14.40
CA HIS A 35 -2.58 -16.73 15.47
C HIS A 35 -3.28 -15.56 16.16
N ALA A 36 -3.36 -15.62 17.49
CA ALA A 36 -3.83 -14.51 18.29
C ALA A 36 -2.71 -13.49 18.49
N LEU A 37 -3.00 -12.25 18.14
CA LEU A 37 -2.15 -11.09 18.33
C LEU A 37 -2.83 -10.15 19.32
N VAL A 38 -2.04 -9.49 20.16
CA VAL A 38 -2.49 -8.49 21.13
C VAL A 38 -1.72 -7.20 20.92
N ASP A 39 -2.32 -6.07 21.28
CA ASP A 39 -1.70 -4.74 21.22
C ASP A 39 -1.07 -4.43 19.83
N VAL A 40 -1.81 -4.74 18.76
CA VAL A 40 -1.34 -4.55 17.38
C VAL A 40 -1.54 -3.11 16.94
N GLU A 41 -0.47 -2.50 16.42
CA GLU A 41 -0.52 -1.21 15.74
C GLU A 41 -0.29 -1.42 14.24
N LEU A 42 -1.29 -1.06 13.44
CA LEU A 42 -1.18 -1.01 11.99
C LEU A 42 -1.01 0.44 11.54
N ALA A 43 0.08 0.71 10.85
CA ALA A 43 0.44 2.05 10.40
C ALA A 43 0.50 2.16 8.87
N GLY A 44 0.36 3.38 8.39
CA GLY A 44 0.60 3.74 7.02
C GLY A 44 0.48 5.24 6.83
N TYR A 45 0.48 5.66 5.57
CA TYR A 45 0.41 7.06 5.20
C TYR A 45 -0.74 7.30 4.22
N VAL A 46 -1.29 8.52 4.31
CA VAL A 46 -2.40 8.96 3.47
C VAL A 46 -2.01 10.25 2.77
N LEU A 47 -2.27 10.32 1.46
CA LEU A 47 -2.15 11.53 0.66
C LEU A 47 -3.50 11.87 0.02
N GLY A 48 -3.70 13.17 -0.21
CA GLY A 48 -4.83 13.67 -0.98
C GLY A 48 -6.09 13.94 -0.16
N PRO A 49 -7.27 14.00 -0.82
CA PRO A 49 -8.52 14.38 -0.18
C PRO A 49 -8.90 13.43 0.98
N PRO A 50 -9.70 13.90 1.95
CA PRO A 50 -10.19 13.06 3.04
C PRO A 50 -10.88 11.78 2.55
N LEU A 51 -10.71 10.68 3.28
CA LEU A 51 -11.42 9.43 2.99
C LEU A 51 -12.93 9.67 2.87
N GLY A 52 -13.53 9.04 1.86
CA GLY A 52 -14.95 9.19 1.54
C GLY A 52 -15.30 10.39 0.64
N THR A 53 -14.32 11.26 0.33
CA THR A 53 -14.54 12.42 -0.56
C THR A 53 -13.97 12.23 -1.97
N ALA A 54 -13.14 11.21 -2.17
CA ALA A 54 -12.49 10.89 -3.45
C ALA A 54 -12.36 9.36 -3.63
N PRO A 55 -12.13 8.87 -4.87
CA PRO A 55 -11.75 7.49 -5.11
C PRO A 55 -10.49 7.12 -4.32
N VAL A 56 -10.48 5.91 -3.78
CA VAL A 56 -9.38 5.42 -2.94
C VAL A 56 -8.46 4.52 -3.76
N VAL A 57 -7.17 4.83 -3.73
CA VAL A 57 -6.10 4.02 -4.32
C VAL A 57 -5.17 3.57 -3.22
N ILE A 58 -4.83 2.29 -3.19
CA ILE A 58 -3.79 1.75 -2.31
C ILE A 58 -2.55 1.43 -3.15
N VAL A 59 -1.37 1.91 -2.72
CA VAL A 59 -0.10 1.74 -3.44
C VAL A 59 0.89 1.03 -2.53
N ILE A 60 1.35 -0.15 -2.96
CA ILE A 60 2.20 -1.02 -2.14
C ILE A 60 3.34 -1.59 -3.00
N GLY A 61 4.58 -1.41 -2.54
CA GLY A 61 5.79 -1.93 -3.19
C GLY A 61 6.22 -3.31 -2.68
N GLY A 62 7.45 -3.69 -3.02
CA GLY A 62 8.09 -4.91 -2.51
C GLY A 62 8.41 -4.83 -1.00
N ILE A 63 9.04 -5.89 -0.46
CA ILE A 63 9.34 -6.01 0.97
C ILE A 63 10.20 -4.86 1.52
N THR A 64 11.12 -4.33 0.71
CA THR A 64 12.01 -3.21 1.08
C THR A 64 11.45 -1.83 0.75
N ALA A 65 10.27 -1.75 0.12
CA ALA A 65 9.69 -0.46 -0.23
C ALA A 65 9.21 0.28 1.03
N SER A 66 9.49 1.57 1.09
CA SER A 66 8.92 2.47 2.09
C SER A 66 7.44 2.77 1.77
N PRO A 67 6.65 3.29 2.72
CA PRO A 67 5.28 3.75 2.44
C PRO A 67 5.25 5.08 1.65
N PHE A 68 6.36 5.48 1.00
CA PHE A 68 6.51 6.76 0.31
C PHE A 68 6.78 6.57 -1.20
N PRO A 69 5.79 6.11 -1.99
CA PRO A 69 5.97 5.94 -3.44
C PRO A 69 6.36 7.24 -4.14
N PHE A 70 5.88 8.38 -3.63
CA PHE A 70 6.17 9.72 -4.15
C PHE A 70 7.18 10.51 -3.29
N GLY A 71 7.81 9.84 -2.32
CA GLY A 71 8.69 10.47 -1.33
C GLY A 71 7.92 11.19 -0.23
N ASP A 72 8.66 11.69 0.76
CA ASP A 72 8.14 12.55 1.81
C ASP A 72 9.09 13.73 2.06
N PRO A 73 8.70 14.97 1.70
CA PRO A 73 9.54 16.14 1.93
C PRO A 73 9.72 16.48 3.41
N THR A 74 8.85 16.00 4.30
CA THR A 74 8.95 16.28 5.75
C THR A 74 10.01 15.42 6.42
N SER A 75 10.03 14.11 6.15
CA SER A 75 11.08 13.21 6.67
C SER A 75 12.34 13.14 5.79
N GLY A 76 12.27 13.61 4.54
CA GLY A 76 13.33 13.45 3.56
C GLY A 76 13.36 12.06 2.90
N ALA A 77 12.32 11.25 3.08
CA ALA A 77 12.25 9.92 2.47
C ALA A 77 12.22 10.01 0.94
N GLU A 78 13.08 9.23 0.28
CA GLU A 78 13.15 9.18 -1.18
C GLU A 78 11.93 8.51 -1.80
N ALA A 79 11.52 9.03 -2.95
CA ALA A 79 10.47 8.44 -3.78
C ALA A 79 10.99 7.18 -4.48
N TRP A 80 10.35 6.03 -4.26
CA TRP A 80 10.71 4.80 -4.96
C TRP A 80 9.88 4.56 -6.24
N TRP A 81 8.77 5.28 -6.43
CA TRP A 81 7.95 5.21 -7.65
C TRP A 81 7.39 6.57 -8.12
N PRO A 82 8.24 7.58 -8.34
CA PRO A 82 7.79 8.92 -8.71
C PRO A 82 6.98 8.95 -10.02
N ALA A 83 7.28 8.06 -10.96
CA ALA A 83 6.57 7.95 -12.24
C ALA A 83 5.08 7.59 -12.10
N LEU A 84 4.64 7.06 -10.95
CA LEU A 84 3.23 6.75 -10.71
C LEU A 84 2.38 8.03 -10.51
N ALA A 85 3.02 9.18 -10.22
CA ALA A 85 2.36 10.49 -10.13
C ALA A 85 2.19 11.20 -11.47
N GLU A 86 2.53 10.54 -12.59
CA GLU A 86 2.32 11.09 -13.94
C GLU A 86 0.82 11.24 -14.27
N ALA A 87 0.54 12.16 -15.19
CA ALA A 87 -0.84 12.47 -15.60
C ALA A 87 -1.59 11.21 -16.08
N GLY A 88 -2.77 10.98 -15.51
CA GLY A 88 -3.63 9.84 -15.87
C GLY A 88 -3.30 8.53 -15.14
N LEU A 89 -2.30 8.52 -14.25
CA LEU A 89 -2.01 7.39 -13.36
C LEU A 89 -2.62 7.63 -11.97
N VAL A 90 -1.80 7.84 -10.94
CA VAL A 90 -2.28 8.15 -9.59
C VAL A 90 -2.11 9.64 -9.35
N ASP A 91 -3.22 10.35 -9.19
CA ASP A 91 -3.23 11.79 -8.92
C ASP A 91 -3.67 12.05 -7.47
N PRO A 92 -2.73 12.33 -6.54
CA PRO A 92 -3.05 12.60 -5.14
C PRO A 92 -3.85 13.89 -4.91
N THR A 93 -4.10 14.71 -5.94
CA THR A 93 -5.00 15.87 -5.84
C THR A 93 -6.47 15.49 -6.08
N ARG A 94 -6.71 14.32 -6.68
CA ARG A 94 -8.05 13.81 -7.05
C ARG A 94 -8.40 12.47 -6.41
N MET A 95 -7.41 11.79 -5.84
CA MET A 95 -7.54 10.46 -5.26
C MET A 95 -7.00 10.48 -3.83
N THR A 96 -7.66 9.75 -2.95
CA THR A 96 -7.10 9.45 -1.63
C THR A 96 -6.14 8.28 -1.79
N VAL A 97 -4.84 8.52 -1.63
CA VAL A 97 -3.81 7.49 -1.78
C VAL A 97 -3.44 6.95 -0.40
N LEU A 98 -3.53 5.63 -0.24
CA LEU A 98 -3.21 4.91 0.97
C LEU A 98 -1.94 4.09 0.77
N CYS A 99 -0.97 4.24 1.66
CA CYS A 99 0.32 3.56 1.62
C CYS A 99 0.58 2.87 2.96
N PRO A 100 0.12 1.62 3.16
CA PRO A 100 0.43 0.84 4.36
C PRO A 100 1.92 0.61 4.54
N CYS A 101 2.35 0.51 5.79
CA CYS A 101 3.67 0.00 6.16
C CYS A 101 3.73 -1.54 6.04
N TRP A 102 4.93 -2.11 6.17
CA TRP A 102 5.13 -3.56 6.23
C TRP A 102 5.64 -3.99 7.61
N PRO A 103 5.22 -5.16 8.12
CA PRO A 103 5.85 -5.73 9.31
C PRO A 103 7.29 -6.14 8.98
N GLY A 104 8.22 -5.88 9.90
CA GLY A 104 9.61 -6.37 9.83
C GLY A 104 10.55 -5.66 8.84
N ASN A 105 10.09 -4.69 8.04
CA ASN A 105 10.98 -3.90 7.16
C ASN A 105 11.49 -2.59 7.80
N GLY A 106 11.25 -2.39 9.09
CA GLY A 106 11.57 -1.17 9.82
C GLY A 106 10.50 -0.07 9.74
N SER A 107 9.37 -0.30 9.06
CA SER A 107 8.24 0.63 9.03
C SER A 107 7.12 0.19 10.00
N THR A 108 6.96 0.95 11.09
CA THR A 108 5.79 1.21 11.99
C THR A 108 4.62 0.23 12.19
N TRP A 109 4.63 -1.03 11.74
CA TRP A 109 3.71 -2.06 12.26
C TRP A 109 4.31 -2.66 13.54
N HIS A 110 3.50 -2.75 14.60
CA HIS A 110 3.90 -3.30 15.91
C HIS A 110 2.94 -4.41 16.36
N GLY A 111 3.40 -5.25 17.29
CA GLY A 111 2.65 -6.42 17.79
C GLY A 111 2.93 -7.73 17.02
N PHE A 112 3.96 -7.75 16.19
CA PHE A 112 4.38 -8.93 15.40
C PHE A 112 5.71 -9.55 15.87
N ASP A 113 6.36 -8.92 16.86
CA ASP A 113 7.70 -9.31 17.34
C ASP A 113 7.65 -10.15 18.62
N GLU A 114 6.50 -10.18 19.31
CA GLU A 114 6.33 -10.89 20.58
C GLU A 114 5.95 -12.36 20.35
N GLY A 115 6.97 -13.23 20.42
CA GLY A 115 6.84 -14.68 20.29
C GLY A 115 7.22 -15.22 18.90
N ALA A 116 7.21 -16.55 18.74
CA ALA A 116 7.46 -17.22 17.47
C ALA A 116 6.24 -17.09 16.53
N ILE A 117 5.81 -15.86 16.22
CA ILE A 117 4.82 -15.66 15.17
C ILE A 117 5.49 -16.12 13.87
N PRO A 118 4.97 -17.17 13.22
CA PRO A 118 5.56 -17.64 11.97
C PRO A 118 5.47 -16.53 10.91
N PRO A 119 6.38 -16.52 9.92
CA PRO A 119 6.31 -15.56 8.82
C PRO A 119 4.90 -15.49 8.22
N LEU A 120 4.31 -14.30 8.20
CA LEU A 120 2.96 -14.11 7.66
C LEU A 120 2.95 -14.42 6.16
N SER A 121 1.95 -15.18 5.72
CA SER A 121 1.74 -15.38 4.28
C SER A 121 1.15 -14.12 3.63
N ALA A 122 1.11 -14.09 2.29
CA ALA A 122 0.44 -13.01 1.57
C ALA A 122 -1.06 -12.88 1.92
N LEU A 123 -1.70 -13.98 2.35
CA LEU A 123 -3.09 -13.99 2.82
C LEU A 123 -3.22 -13.27 4.18
N GLY A 124 -2.32 -13.56 5.13
CA GLY A 124 -2.25 -12.85 6.40
C GLY A 124 -1.94 -11.36 6.23
N LEU A 125 -0.98 -11.01 5.37
CA LEU A 125 -0.69 -9.61 5.04
C LEU A 125 -1.90 -8.88 4.43
N ALA A 126 -2.68 -9.56 3.58
CA ALA A 126 -3.92 -9.01 3.04
C ALA A 126 -4.99 -8.77 4.13
N ASP A 127 -5.10 -9.65 5.13
CA ASP A 127 -5.99 -9.45 6.28
C ASP A 127 -5.57 -8.25 7.13
N LEU A 128 -4.27 -8.03 7.30
CA LEU A 128 -3.75 -6.85 8.01
C LEU A 128 -4.07 -5.56 7.26
N ILE A 129 -3.94 -5.54 5.93
CA ILE A 129 -4.35 -4.39 5.10
C ILE A 129 -5.84 -4.12 5.27
N ALA A 130 -6.69 -5.16 5.21
CA ALA A 130 -8.14 -5.01 5.40
C ALA A 130 -8.47 -4.45 6.79
N ALA A 131 -7.82 -4.97 7.85
CA ALA A 131 -7.98 -4.50 9.22
C ALA A 131 -7.56 -3.03 9.39
N TRP A 132 -6.49 -2.60 8.70
CA TRP A 132 -6.08 -1.19 8.68
C TRP A 132 -7.13 -0.33 7.97
N LEU A 133 -7.60 -0.72 6.78
CA LEU A 133 -8.66 -0.01 6.06
C LEU A 133 -9.93 0.15 6.89
N ASP A 134 -10.31 -0.87 7.66
CA ASP A 134 -11.45 -0.81 8.58
C ASP A 134 -11.24 0.21 9.69
N GLY A 135 -10.04 0.24 10.27
CA GLY A 135 -9.69 1.23 11.30
C GLY A 135 -9.65 2.66 10.78
N LEU A 136 -9.34 2.85 9.50
CA LEU A 136 -9.43 4.16 8.85
C LEU A 136 -10.88 4.57 8.52
N GLY A 137 -11.86 3.66 8.63
CA GLY A 137 -13.23 3.88 8.16
C GLY A 137 -13.34 3.89 6.64
N CYS A 138 -12.42 3.25 5.92
CA CYS A 138 -12.47 3.15 4.45
C CYS A 138 -13.54 2.14 4.01
N THR A 139 -14.75 2.62 3.78
CA THR A 139 -15.91 1.81 3.39
C THR A 139 -15.99 1.55 1.88
N SER A 140 -15.44 2.45 1.06
CA SER A 140 -15.42 2.29 -0.40
C SER A 140 -14.42 1.21 -0.84
N PRO A 141 -14.76 0.40 -1.86
CA PRO A 141 -13.79 -0.50 -2.48
C PRO A 141 -12.62 0.27 -3.10
N VAL A 142 -11.40 -0.22 -2.93
CA VAL A 142 -10.15 0.45 -3.35
C VAL A 142 -9.70 -0.03 -4.73
N THR A 143 -9.01 0.84 -5.46
CA THR A 143 -8.12 0.41 -6.54
C THR A 143 -6.77 0.02 -5.94
N TYR A 144 -6.37 -1.24 -6.08
CA TYR A 144 -5.13 -1.77 -5.53
C TYR A 144 -4.03 -1.77 -6.58
N VAL A 145 -2.93 -1.06 -6.30
CA VAL A 145 -1.72 -1.01 -7.12
C VAL A 145 -0.56 -1.63 -6.35
N GLY A 146 -0.12 -2.81 -6.77
CA GLY A 146 0.92 -3.58 -6.10
C GLY A 146 2.09 -3.96 -7.01
N ALA A 147 3.32 -3.77 -6.55
CA ALA A 147 4.52 -4.27 -7.23
C ALA A 147 5.24 -5.33 -6.40
N SER A 148 5.79 -6.36 -7.06
CA SER A 148 6.52 -7.45 -6.40
C SER A 148 5.68 -8.09 -5.29
N LEU A 149 6.19 -8.19 -4.06
CA LEU A 149 5.44 -8.68 -2.89
C LEU A 149 4.11 -7.94 -2.71
N GLY A 150 4.08 -6.62 -2.89
CA GLY A 150 2.85 -5.83 -2.81
C GLY A 150 1.78 -6.28 -3.82
N GLY A 151 2.20 -6.72 -5.01
CA GLY A 151 1.31 -7.29 -6.00
C GLY A 151 0.80 -8.68 -5.61
N LEU A 152 1.66 -9.55 -5.04
CA LEU A 152 1.25 -10.86 -4.52
C LEU A 152 0.22 -10.70 -3.39
N VAL A 153 0.45 -9.76 -2.47
CA VAL A 153 -0.49 -9.40 -1.41
C VAL A 153 -1.77 -8.79 -2.00
N GLY A 154 -1.68 -8.03 -3.10
CA GLY A 154 -2.85 -7.50 -3.81
C GLY A 154 -3.75 -8.58 -4.40
N ILE A 155 -3.16 -9.65 -4.95
CA ILE A 155 -3.91 -10.83 -5.40
C ILE A 155 -4.61 -11.49 -4.21
N ALA A 156 -3.88 -11.71 -3.12
CA ALA A 156 -4.44 -12.29 -1.90
C ALA A 156 -5.59 -11.43 -1.33
N PHE A 157 -5.46 -10.10 -1.36
CA PHE A 157 -6.48 -9.15 -0.95
C PHE A 157 -7.72 -9.23 -1.84
N ALA A 158 -7.57 -9.27 -3.15
CA ALA A 158 -8.69 -9.42 -4.07
C ALA A 158 -9.44 -10.76 -3.89
N VAL A 159 -8.73 -11.83 -3.51
CA VAL A 159 -9.35 -13.14 -3.22
C VAL A 159 -10.10 -13.13 -1.88
N ARG A 160 -9.46 -12.64 -0.81
CA ARG A 160 -10.01 -12.71 0.56
C ARG A 160 -11.04 -11.63 0.85
N HIS A 161 -10.85 -10.45 0.27
CA HIS A 161 -11.61 -9.23 0.51
C HIS A 161 -12.20 -8.70 -0.80
N ALA A 162 -12.76 -9.58 -1.63
CA ALA A 162 -13.22 -9.25 -2.99
C ALA A 162 -14.15 -8.02 -3.05
N ALA A 163 -15.08 -7.88 -2.10
CA ALA A 163 -15.98 -6.73 -2.01
C ALA A 163 -15.25 -5.39 -1.75
N ARG A 164 -14.01 -5.43 -1.26
CA ARG A 164 -13.17 -4.26 -0.98
C ARG A 164 -12.22 -3.93 -2.13
N CYS A 165 -12.12 -4.77 -3.16
CA CYS A 165 -11.23 -4.55 -4.30
C CYS A 165 -12.05 -4.17 -5.54
N ALA A 166 -12.09 -2.88 -5.88
CA ALA A 166 -12.74 -2.41 -7.11
C ALA A 166 -11.95 -2.82 -8.36
N ARG A 167 -10.62 -2.68 -8.28
CA ARG A 167 -9.67 -2.95 -9.36
C ARG A 167 -8.36 -3.43 -8.75
N LEU A 168 -7.72 -4.39 -9.39
CA LEU A 168 -6.39 -4.87 -9.02
C LEU A 168 -5.42 -4.63 -10.20
N ILE A 169 -4.30 -3.97 -9.91
CA ILE A 169 -3.20 -3.72 -10.82
C ILE A 169 -1.94 -4.30 -10.17
N THR A 170 -1.40 -5.36 -10.76
CA THR A 170 -0.20 -6.03 -10.24
C THR A 170 0.96 -5.96 -11.22
N ILE A 171 2.14 -5.59 -10.74
CA ILE A 171 3.36 -5.47 -11.53
C ILE A 171 4.39 -6.45 -10.97
N SER A 172 4.91 -7.34 -11.82
CA SER A 172 5.99 -8.28 -11.47
C SER A 172 5.68 -9.12 -10.21
N ALA A 173 4.44 -9.60 -10.10
CA ALA A 173 3.96 -10.42 -8.99
C ALA A 173 3.61 -11.83 -9.49
N GLY A 174 4.56 -12.76 -9.39
CA GLY A 174 4.31 -14.17 -9.71
C GLY A 174 3.48 -14.84 -8.61
N LEU A 175 2.39 -15.51 -9.00
CA LEU A 175 1.56 -16.30 -8.07
C LEU A 175 2.17 -17.70 -7.81
N ARG A 176 3.05 -18.16 -8.70
CA ARG A 176 3.82 -19.39 -8.54
C ARG A 176 5.32 -19.14 -8.76
N PRO A 177 6.20 -19.95 -8.14
CA PRO A 177 7.65 -19.81 -8.32
C PRO A 177 8.14 -20.17 -9.74
N ASP A 178 7.34 -20.90 -10.51
CA ASP A 178 7.64 -21.42 -11.85
C ASP A 178 6.98 -20.58 -12.95
N GLY A 179 7.42 -19.32 -13.06
CA GLY A 179 7.02 -18.45 -14.18
C GLY A 179 7.16 -19.11 -15.56
#